data_AF-A0AA38RAX3-F1
#
_entry.id   AF-A0AA38RAX3-F1
#
_cell.length_a   1.000
_cell.length_b   1.000
_cell.length_c   1.000
_cell.angle_alpha   90.00
_cell.angle_beta   90.00
_cell.angle_gamma   90.00
#
_symmetry.space_group_name_H-M   'P 1'
#
loop_
_entity.id
_entity.type
_entity.pdbx_description
1 polymer ?
#
loop_
_entity_poly.entity_id
_entity_poly.type
_entity_poly.pdbx_seq_one_letter_code
_entity_poly.pdbx_strand_id
1 'polypeptide(L)'
;MLADKLLGPKPRVIPVPAEPVVQSYNSLVDKIDLFSNALTDLENLVPVVSTPPTLPGTSNRRPQPPASAMRGLYLGIPANDGMLSYWDLVSDRLGKIPHSQHIDGKFVSLTAPPSESGRRGGGGMMSASGLAGGLSSAWLPQHRFLYVAERVTTLTAQVASLGNSLLNMLQQRDTEGLARLRSTLELSVLKASRVAKLAAIEETPKSITALEGSKEVINERLGYYTSRDYMNTWGTTAVVVSGASLLIDIAVTVANLLAGGLKMMPQFTAGVSGFGGSPVVNVN
;
A
#
# COMPACT_ATOMS: atom_id res chain seq x y z
N MET A 1 -24.13 -9.46 7.78
CA MET A 1 -25.54 -9.55 7.33
C MET A 1 -26.55 -9.12 8.39
N LEU A 2 -26.26 -9.19 9.70
CA LEU A 2 -27.18 -8.66 10.73
C LEU A 2 -27.34 -7.14 10.66
N ALA A 3 -26.23 -6.40 10.54
CA ALA A 3 -26.23 -4.93 10.49
C ALA A 3 -27.02 -4.36 9.30
N ASP A 4 -26.87 -4.96 8.11
CA ASP A 4 -27.63 -4.56 6.90
C ASP A 4 -29.14 -4.78 7.08
N LYS A 5 -29.54 -5.87 7.73
CA LYS A 5 -30.96 -6.14 8.07
C LYS A 5 -31.52 -5.16 9.11
N LEU A 6 -30.68 -4.68 10.04
CA LEU A 6 -31.08 -3.70 11.06
C LEU A 6 -31.22 -2.29 10.46
N LEU A 7 -30.33 -1.92 9.53
CA LEU A 7 -30.33 -0.61 8.87
C LEU A 7 -31.40 -0.51 7.78
N GLY A 8 -31.67 -1.61 7.06
CA GLY A 8 -32.60 -1.61 5.93
C GLY A 8 -32.05 -0.86 4.71
N PRO A 9 -32.89 -0.64 3.67
CA PRO A 9 -32.45 0.02 2.45
C PRO A 9 -31.98 1.45 2.74
N LYS A 10 -30.88 1.87 2.10
CA LYS A 10 -30.35 3.23 2.24
C LYS A 10 -31.44 4.25 1.89
N PRO A 11 -31.70 5.27 2.74
CA PRO A 11 -32.68 6.29 2.46
C PRO A 11 -32.35 7.03 1.17
N ARG A 12 -33.37 7.27 0.34
CA ARG A 12 -33.22 7.98 -0.93
C ARG A 12 -33.38 9.47 -0.69
N VAL A 13 -32.44 10.26 -1.19
CA VAL A 13 -32.59 11.73 -1.23
C VAL A 13 -33.60 12.05 -2.33
N ILE A 14 -34.75 12.58 -1.93
CA ILE A 14 -35.79 13.01 -2.86
C ILE A 14 -35.47 14.47 -3.23
N PRO A 15 -35.33 14.81 -4.52
CA PRO A 15 -35.17 16.21 -4.93
C PRO A 15 -36.41 17.00 -4.52
N VAL A 16 -36.21 18.21 -4.01
CA VAL A 16 -37.32 19.06 -3.56
C VAL A 16 -38.23 19.35 -4.77
N PRO A 17 -39.55 19.04 -4.69
CA PRO A 17 -40.45 19.16 -5.85
C PRO A 17 -40.64 20.58 -6.38
N ALA A 18 -40.50 21.59 -5.52
CA ALA A 18 -40.57 23.01 -5.85
C ALA A 18 -39.74 23.80 -4.83
N GLU A 19 -38.91 24.72 -5.32
CA GLU A 19 -38.13 25.60 -4.44
C GLU A 19 -39.07 26.58 -3.73
N PRO A 20 -39.00 26.69 -2.39
CA PRO A 20 -39.84 27.66 -1.68
C PRO A 20 -39.46 29.09 -2.08
N VAL A 21 -40.44 30.00 -2.00
CA VAL A 21 -40.22 31.43 -2.25
C VAL A 21 -39.14 31.94 -1.30
N VAL A 22 -38.07 32.52 -1.85
CA VAL A 22 -36.92 33.01 -1.09
C VAL A 22 -37.37 34.10 -0.11
N GLN A 23 -37.30 33.80 1.18
CA GLN A 23 -37.57 34.71 2.30
C GLN A 23 -36.26 35.07 3.01
N SER A 24 -36.16 36.32 3.47
CA SER A 24 -35.01 36.79 4.25
C SER A 24 -35.19 36.43 5.74
N TYR A 25 -34.08 36.36 6.49
CA TYR A 25 -34.12 36.05 7.93
C TYR A 25 -35.09 36.95 8.71
N ASN A 26 -35.09 38.25 8.40
CA ASN A 26 -35.97 39.23 9.05
C ASN A 26 -37.47 38.94 8.84
N SER A 27 -37.84 38.26 7.74
CA SER A 27 -39.23 37.84 7.48
C SER A 27 -39.60 36.50 8.11
N LEU A 28 -38.61 35.71 8.53
CA LEU A 28 -38.77 34.40 9.14
C LEU A 28 -38.66 34.43 10.67
N VAL A 29 -38.06 35.47 11.25
CA VAL A 29 -37.75 35.59 12.69
C VAL A 29 -39.00 35.47 13.59
N ASP A 30 -40.14 35.95 13.12
CA ASP A 30 -41.40 35.89 13.87
C ASP A 30 -42.11 34.52 13.73
N LYS A 31 -41.61 33.65 12.84
CA LYS A 31 -42.23 32.36 12.46
C LYS A 31 -41.32 31.16 12.72
N ILE A 32 -40.14 31.36 13.30
CA ILE A 32 -39.20 30.30 13.65
C ILE A 32 -39.60 29.63 14.96
N ASP A 33 -39.62 28.30 14.94
CA ASP A 33 -39.80 27.44 16.10
C ASP A 33 -38.46 27.21 16.84
N LEU A 34 -38.49 26.53 17.99
CA LEU A 34 -37.33 26.16 18.82
C LEU A 34 -36.20 25.46 18.03
N PHE A 35 -36.56 24.79 16.93
CA PHE A 35 -35.62 24.12 16.01
C PHE A 35 -35.04 25.05 14.94
N SER A 36 -35.19 26.38 15.09
CA SER A 36 -34.76 27.39 14.12
C SER A 36 -35.29 27.15 12.71
N ASN A 37 -36.53 26.65 12.60
CA ASN A 37 -37.20 26.35 11.33
C ASN A 37 -38.61 26.96 11.31
N ALA A 38 -39.11 27.30 10.13
CA ALA A 38 -40.42 27.95 9.96
C ALA A 38 -41.39 27.04 9.20
N LEU A 39 -42.63 26.94 9.68
CA LEU A 39 -43.71 26.25 8.97
C LEU A 39 -44.28 27.16 7.88
N THR A 40 -44.24 26.69 6.63
CA THR A 40 -44.77 27.41 5.46
C THR A 40 -45.84 26.57 4.77
N ASP A 41 -46.91 27.22 4.31
CA ASP A 41 -47.96 26.55 3.54
C ASP A 41 -47.44 26.25 2.11
N LEU A 42 -47.41 24.96 1.74
CA LEU A 42 -46.90 24.47 0.46
C LEU A 42 -47.91 24.58 -0.69
N GLU A 43 -49.12 25.09 -0.42
CA GLU A 43 -50.23 25.17 -1.36
C GLU A 43 -49.93 26.03 -2.59
N ASN A 44 -49.05 27.04 -2.46
CA ASN A 44 -48.62 27.89 -3.57
C ASN A 44 -47.45 27.31 -4.38
N LEU A 45 -46.88 26.17 -3.96
CA LEU A 45 -45.70 25.56 -4.59
C LEU A 45 -46.04 24.28 -5.37
N VAL A 46 -47.26 23.76 -5.25
CA VAL A 46 -47.70 22.62 -6.05
C VAL A 46 -48.14 23.15 -7.43
N PRO A 47 -47.44 22.81 -8.53
CA PRO A 47 -47.93 23.18 -9.86
C PRO A 47 -49.28 22.50 -10.07
N VAL A 48 -50.31 23.30 -10.36
CA VAL A 48 -51.63 22.79 -10.77
C VAL A 48 -51.38 21.90 -11.98
N VAL A 49 -51.50 20.59 -11.81
CA VAL A 49 -51.46 19.65 -12.92
C VAL A 49 -52.64 20.00 -13.82
N SER A 50 -52.35 20.67 -14.93
CA SER A 50 -53.32 20.95 -15.99
C SER A 50 -53.82 19.61 -16.54
N THR A 51 -54.94 19.14 -16.02
CA THR A 51 -55.64 17.99 -16.57
C THR A 51 -56.13 18.37 -17.99
N PRO A 52 -56.05 17.44 -18.97
CA PRO A 52 -56.49 17.72 -20.34
C PRO A 52 -57.99 18.09 -20.36
N PRO A 53 -58.44 18.95 -21.30
CA PRO A 53 -59.79 19.48 -21.31
C PRO A 53 -60.80 18.33 -21.49
N THR A 54 -61.68 18.17 -20.50
CA THR A 54 -62.80 17.21 -20.57
C THR A 54 -63.89 17.76 -21.51
N LEU A 55 -64.56 16.85 -22.22
CA LEU A 55 -65.60 17.09 -23.23
C LEU A 55 -66.68 18.12 -22.81
N PRO A 56 -67.30 18.81 -23.79
CA PRO A 56 -68.29 19.84 -23.52
C PRO A 56 -69.61 19.22 -23.06
N GLY A 57 -70.00 19.47 -21.81
CA GLY A 57 -71.36 19.12 -21.36
C GLY A 57 -71.57 18.74 -19.90
N THR A 58 -70.79 19.25 -18.94
CA THR A 58 -71.20 19.23 -17.52
C THR A 58 -70.66 20.47 -16.80
N SER A 59 -71.49 21.04 -15.94
CA SER A 59 -71.29 22.24 -15.12
C SER A 59 -69.84 22.52 -14.69
N ASN A 60 -69.46 23.78 -14.84
CA ASN A 60 -68.21 24.43 -14.47
C ASN A 60 -67.90 24.34 -12.95
N ARG A 61 -67.70 23.13 -12.42
CA ARG A 61 -67.16 22.92 -11.08
C ARG A 61 -65.66 22.73 -11.24
N ARG A 62 -64.90 23.82 -11.14
CA ARG A 62 -63.48 23.73 -10.81
C ARG A 62 -63.37 22.79 -9.60
N PRO A 63 -62.62 21.68 -9.67
CA PRO A 63 -62.27 20.96 -8.47
C PRO A 63 -61.46 21.96 -7.62
N GLN A 64 -62.07 22.46 -6.54
CA GLN A 64 -61.26 23.08 -5.50
C GLN A 64 -60.31 21.98 -5.02
N PRO A 65 -58.98 22.20 -5.06
CA PRO A 65 -58.09 21.25 -4.41
C PRO A 65 -58.53 21.14 -2.94
N PRO A 66 -58.57 19.95 -2.35
CA PRO A 66 -58.78 19.85 -0.91
C PRO A 66 -57.65 20.62 -0.23
N ALA A 67 -57.97 21.81 0.28
CA ALA A 67 -57.07 22.66 1.06
C ALA A 67 -56.91 22.06 2.46
N SER A 68 -56.45 20.81 2.55
CA SER A 68 -55.71 20.37 3.72
C SER A 68 -54.35 21.04 3.61
N ALA A 69 -54.15 22.14 4.34
CA ALA A 69 -52.92 22.92 4.38
C ALA A 69 -51.70 21.98 4.51
N MET A 70 -51.05 21.68 3.39
CA MET A 70 -49.82 20.92 3.39
C MET A 70 -48.76 21.87 3.92
N ARG A 71 -48.50 21.81 5.23
CA ARG A 71 -47.47 22.62 5.87
C ARG A 71 -46.14 21.88 5.81
N GLY A 72 -45.13 22.54 5.26
CA GLY A 72 -43.76 22.04 5.20
C GLY A 72 -42.83 22.89 6.04
N LEU A 73 -41.73 22.30 6.47
CA LEU A 73 -40.62 23.04 7.07
C LEU A 73 -39.85 23.77 5.96
N TYR A 74 -39.69 25.09 6.10
CA TYR A 74 -39.05 25.95 5.10
C TYR A 74 -37.60 25.54 4.81
N LEU A 75 -36.84 25.13 5.83
CA LEU A 75 -35.42 24.73 5.71
C LEU A 75 -35.23 23.21 5.51
N GLY A 76 -36.31 22.42 5.50
CA GLY A 76 -36.23 20.96 5.49
C GLY A 76 -35.68 20.36 6.79
N ILE A 77 -35.55 19.03 6.84
CA ILE A 77 -34.90 18.30 7.95
C ILE A 77 -33.53 17.84 7.46
N PRO A 78 -32.43 18.24 8.12
CA PRO A 78 -31.10 17.79 7.72
C PRO A 78 -30.95 16.28 7.95
N ALA A 79 -30.24 15.60 7.06
CA ALA A 79 -29.91 14.19 7.24
C ALA A 79 -28.86 14.03 8.36
N ASN A 80 -28.88 12.89 9.05
CA ASN A 80 -27.85 12.54 10.03
C ASN A 80 -26.67 11.87 9.30
N ASP A 81 -25.58 12.63 9.10
CA ASP A 81 -24.37 12.17 8.42
C ASP A 81 -23.73 10.95 9.10
N GLY A 82 -23.77 10.90 10.44
CA GLY A 82 -23.26 9.76 11.21
C GLY A 82 -24.03 8.49 10.91
N MET A 83 -25.36 8.59 10.81
CA MET A 83 -26.20 7.45 10.44
C MET A 83 -25.92 7.01 9.00
N LEU A 84 -25.87 7.96 8.05
CA LEU A 84 -25.57 7.70 6.63
C LEU A 84 -24.23 6.96 6.44
N SER A 85 -23.22 7.31 7.24
CA SER A 85 -21.91 6.66 7.21
C SER A 85 -21.97 5.16 7.51
N TYR A 86 -22.93 4.68 8.32
CA TYR A 86 -23.07 3.25 8.61
C TYR A 86 -23.55 2.46 7.40
N TRP A 87 -24.44 3.00 6.57
CA TRP A 87 -24.83 2.34 5.32
C TRP A 87 -23.62 2.21 4.39
N ASP A 88 -22.79 3.24 4.29
CA ASP A 88 -21.62 3.23 3.42
C ASP A 88 -20.55 2.25 3.93
N LEU A 89 -20.29 2.22 5.24
CA LEU A 89 -19.37 1.25 5.85
C LEU A 89 -19.85 -0.19 5.66
N VAL A 90 -21.13 -0.47 5.96
CA VAL A 90 -21.68 -1.82 5.82
C VAL A 90 -21.66 -2.27 4.36
N SER A 91 -22.02 -1.39 3.43
CA SER A 91 -21.94 -1.65 1.99
C SER A 91 -20.50 -1.93 1.54
N ASP A 92 -19.53 -1.13 1.97
CA ASP A 92 -18.10 -1.33 1.67
C ASP A 92 -17.60 -2.69 2.19
N ARG A 93 -17.90 -3.03 3.46
CA ARG A 93 -17.46 -4.31 4.05
C ARG A 93 -18.12 -5.50 3.36
N LEU A 94 -19.43 -5.43 3.12
CA LEU A 94 -20.16 -6.50 2.42
C LEU A 94 -19.70 -6.65 0.97
N GLY A 95 -19.27 -5.56 0.31
CA GLY A 95 -18.67 -5.61 -1.02
C GLY A 95 -17.28 -6.26 -1.04
N LYS A 96 -16.46 -6.03 0.00
CA LYS A 96 -15.08 -6.57 0.09
C LYS A 96 -15.01 -8.08 0.34
N ILE A 97 -15.92 -8.61 1.17
CA ILE A 97 -15.97 -10.04 1.53
C ILE A 97 -16.06 -10.98 0.30
N PRO A 98 -17.00 -10.82 -0.65
CA PRO A 98 -17.09 -11.70 -1.82
C PRO A 98 -15.92 -11.54 -2.79
N HIS A 99 -15.17 -10.43 -2.72
CA HIS A 99 -14.02 -10.17 -3.59
C HIS A 99 -12.68 -10.54 -2.95
N SER A 100 -12.69 -11.22 -1.79
CA SER A 100 -11.48 -11.63 -1.06
C SER A 100 -10.51 -10.47 -0.81
N GLN A 101 -11.05 -9.28 -0.57
CA GLN A 101 -10.27 -8.10 -0.22
C GLN A 101 -10.15 -7.96 1.30
N HIS A 102 -9.00 -7.48 1.77
CA HIS A 102 -8.85 -7.05 3.15
C HIS A 102 -9.73 -5.82 3.45
N ILE A 103 -9.83 -5.46 4.72
CA ILE A 103 -10.61 -4.30 5.19
C ILE A 103 -10.17 -2.99 4.50
N ASP A 104 -8.90 -2.90 4.10
CA ASP A 104 -8.32 -1.77 3.37
C ASP A 104 -8.50 -1.86 1.84
N GLY A 105 -9.22 -2.87 1.33
CA GLY A 105 -9.47 -3.06 -0.10
C GLY A 105 -8.34 -3.72 -0.89
N LYS A 106 -7.27 -4.18 -0.21
CA LYS A 106 -6.14 -4.84 -0.88
C LYS A 106 -6.43 -6.33 -1.11
N PHE A 107 -6.17 -6.79 -2.31
CA PHE A 107 -6.20 -8.21 -2.69
C PHE A 107 -4.81 -8.83 -2.56
N VAL A 108 -4.74 -10.09 -2.13
CA VAL A 108 -3.47 -10.84 -2.07
C VAL A 108 -3.30 -11.62 -3.37
N SER A 109 -2.42 -11.14 -4.26
CA SER A 109 -2.08 -11.88 -5.48
C SER A 109 -1.07 -13.00 -5.18
N LEU A 110 -1.32 -14.22 -5.67
CA LEU A 110 -0.29 -15.26 -5.72
C LEU A 110 0.68 -14.93 -6.85
N THR A 111 1.91 -14.55 -6.51
CA THR A 111 2.96 -14.32 -7.49
C THR A 111 3.39 -15.66 -8.10
N ALA A 112 3.26 -15.80 -9.42
CA ALA A 112 3.74 -16.98 -10.13
C ALA A 112 5.29 -16.98 -10.22
N PRO A 113 5.96 -18.13 -10.06
CA PRO A 113 7.41 -18.22 -10.25
C PRO A 113 7.77 -17.98 -11.74
N PRO A 114 8.93 -17.36 -12.03
CA PRO A 114 9.38 -17.18 -13.40
C PRO A 114 9.68 -18.53 -14.06
N SER A 115 9.18 -18.74 -15.28
CA SER A 115 9.45 -19.94 -16.08
C SER A 115 10.93 -19.99 -16.48
N GLU A 116 11.61 -21.13 -16.25
CA GLU A 116 12.98 -21.32 -16.74
C GLU A 116 13.01 -21.27 -18.27
N SER A 117 13.87 -20.43 -18.85
CA SER A 117 14.03 -20.35 -20.30
C SER A 117 14.89 -21.51 -20.80
N GLY A 118 14.29 -22.39 -21.61
CA GLY A 118 14.87 -23.65 -22.06
C GLY A 118 16.20 -23.57 -22.81
N ARG A 119 17.02 -24.60 -22.58
CA ARG A 119 18.32 -24.87 -23.21
C ARG A 119 18.22 -24.85 -24.75
N ARG A 120 18.90 -23.92 -25.43
CA ARG A 120 19.04 -23.95 -26.90
C ARG A 120 19.97 -25.11 -27.31
N GLY A 121 19.39 -26.16 -27.90
CA GLY A 121 20.14 -27.23 -28.55
C GLY A 121 20.67 -26.77 -29.91
N GLY A 122 21.99 -26.77 -30.07
CA GLY A 122 22.62 -26.55 -31.38
C GLY A 122 22.62 -27.85 -32.19
N GLY A 123 21.73 -27.96 -33.17
CA GLY A 123 21.73 -29.06 -34.13
C GLY A 123 22.70 -28.77 -35.27
N GLY A 124 23.80 -29.53 -35.35
CA GLY A 124 24.70 -29.51 -36.50
C GLY A 124 24.17 -30.41 -37.61
N MET A 125 23.71 -29.84 -38.72
CA MET A 125 23.44 -30.59 -39.96
C MET A 125 24.77 -30.82 -40.69
N MET A 126 25.19 -32.09 -40.81
CA MET A 126 26.28 -32.49 -41.70
C MET A 126 25.81 -32.46 -43.15
N SER A 127 26.37 -31.58 -43.97
CA SER A 127 26.20 -31.63 -45.43
C SER A 127 27.12 -32.70 -46.00
N ALA A 128 26.62 -33.94 -46.09
CA ALA A 128 27.28 -34.99 -46.87
C ALA A 128 27.08 -34.69 -48.36
N SER A 129 27.94 -33.85 -48.94
CA SER A 129 28.00 -33.71 -50.39
C SER A 129 28.66 -34.97 -50.94
N GLY A 130 27.85 -35.89 -51.46
CA GLY A 130 28.29 -37.14 -52.05
C GLY A 130 29.24 -36.89 -53.22
N LEU A 131 30.52 -37.21 -53.03
CA LEU A 131 31.52 -37.27 -54.09
C LEU A 131 31.25 -38.51 -54.96
N ALA A 132 30.17 -38.50 -55.73
CA ALA A 132 29.93 -39.48 -56.78
C ALA A 132 30.62 -38.95 -58.06
N GLY A 133 31.79 -39.53 -58.35
CA GLY A 133 32.72 -39.08 -59.37
C GLY A 133 32.17 -39.06 -60.79
N GLY A 134 32.48 -37.98 -61.50
CA GLY A 134 32.61 -37.99 -62.95
C GLY A 134 34.03 -38.39 -63.30
N LEU A 135 34.33 -39.69 -63.31
CA LEU A 135 35.53 -40.18 -63.99
C LEU A 135 35.35 -39.84 -65.47
N SER A 136 36.06 -38.83 -65.96
CA SER A 136 36.06 -38.46 -67.37
C SER A 136 36.36 -39.71 -68.19
N SER A 137 35.47 -40.03 -69.14
CA SER A 137 35.62 -41.13 -70.08
C SER A 137 37.06 -41.24 -70.59
N ALA A 138 37.69 -42.39 -70.36
CA ALA A 138 39.09 -42.63 -70.68
C ALA A 138 39.31 -42.50 -72.20
N TRP A 139 39.84 -41.36 -72.63
CA TRP A 139 40.27 -41.12 -74.00
C TRP A 139 41.68 -41.69 -74.19
N LEU A 140 41.90 -42.45 -75.27
CA LEU A 140 43.18 -43.11 -75.53
C LEU A 140 44.25 -42.06 -75.92
N PRO A 141 45.34 -41.87 -75.15
CA PRO A 141 46.34 -40.85 -75.46
C PRO A 141 47.12 -41.18 -76.72
N GLN A 142 47.45 -40.16 -77.53
CA GLN A 142 48.26 -40.33 -78.77
C GLN A 142 49.77 -40.49 -78.51
N HIS A 143 50.24 -40.29 -77.28
CA HIS A 143 51.66 -40.33 -76.90
C HIS A 143 52.04 -41.61 -76.14
N ARG A 144 53.34 -41.96 -76.17
CA ARG A 144 53.91 -43.11 -75.45
C ARG A 144 53.72 -42.96 -73.93
N PHE A 145 53.49 -44.09 -73.26
CA PHE A 145 53.18 -44.18 -71.84
C PHE A 145 54.14 -43.40 -70.93
N LEU A 146 55.46 -43.55 -71.10
CA LEU A 146 56.46 -42.91 -70.24
C LEU A 146 56.34 -41.38 -70.23
N TYR A 147 56.07 -40.77 -71.38
CA TYR A 147 55.89 -39.32 -71.49
C TYR A 147 54.60 -38.85 -70.80
N VAL A 148 53.50 -39.57 -71.00
CA VAL A 148 52.22 -39.26 -70.35
C VAL A 148 52.31 -39.43 -68.84
N ALA A 149 53.00 -40.48 -68.36
CA ALA A 149 53.18 -40.73 -66.93
C ALA A 149 53.92 -39.58 -66.22
N GLU A 150 55.00 -39.07 -66.81
CA GLU A 150 55.73 -37.92 -66.27
C GLU A 150 54.88 -36.64 -66.26
N ARG A 151 54.08 -36.40 -67.32
CA ARG A 151 53.17 -35.25 -67.33
C ARG A 151 52.06 -35.37 -66.30
N VAL A 152 51.50 -36.57 -66.12
CA VAL A 152 50.47 -36.82 -65.10
C VAL A 152 51.04 -36.58 -63.70
N THR A 153 52.26 -37.05 -63.38
CA THR A 153 52.85 -36.79 -62.06
C THR A 153 53.12 -35.32 -61.80
N THR A 154 53.52 -34.54 -62.82
CA THR A 154 53.66 -33.08 -62.68
C THR A 154 52.31 -32.39 -62.43
N LEU A 155 51.24 -32.84 -63.10
CA LEU A 155 49.91 -32.26 -62.97
C LEU A 155 49.27 -32.63 -61.62
N THR A 156 49.44 -33.88 -61.15
CA THR A 156 48.98 -34.27 -59.81
C THR A 156 49.71 -33.52 -58.70
N ALA A 157 51.00 -33.24 -58.87
CA ALA A 157 51.76 -32.39 -57.94
C ALA A 157 51.23 -30.94 -57.91
N GLN A 158 50.83 -30.37 -59.05
CA GLN A 158 50.18 -29.05 -59.12
C GLN A 158 48.79 -29.04 -58.49
N VAL A 159 48.01 -30.12 -58.66
CA VAL A 159 46.70 -30.26 -58.00
C VAL A 159 46.88 -30.37 -56.47
N ALA A 160 47.89 -31.11 -56.01
CA ALA A 160 48.20 -31.21 -54.58
C ALA A 160 48.62 -29.87 -53.97
N SER A 161 49.45 -29.09 -54.68
CA SER A 161 49.85 -27.76 -54.21
C SER A 161 48.68 -26.77 -54.19
N LEU A 162 47.78 -26.82 -55.18
CA LEU A 162 46.53 -26.05 -55.20
C LEU A 162 45.57 -26.47 -54.08
N GLY A 163 45.48 -27.77 -53.78
CA GLY A 163 44.68 -28.27 -52.66
C GLY A 163 45.15 -27.73 -51.31
N ASN A 164 46.46 -27.69 -51.08
CA ASN A 164 47.05 -27.13 -49.86
C ASN A 164 46.84 -25.61 -49.76
N SER A 165 46.97 -24.86 -50.86
CA SER A 165 46.72 -23.42 -50.83
C SER A 165 45.24 -23.11 -50.59
N LEU A 166 44.32 -23.84 -51.22
CA LEU A 166 42.88 -23.71 -50.99
C LEU A 166 42.51 -24.00 -49.54
N LEU A 167 43.07 -25.08 -48.96
CA LEU A 167 42.84 -25.44 -47.57
C LEU A 167 43.31 -24.32 -46.62
N ASN A 168 44.51 -23.78 -46.84
CA ASN A 168 45.03 -22.67 -46.03
C ASN A 168 44.13 -21.41 -46.15
N MET A 169 43.68 -21.08 -47.36
CA MET A 169 42.76 -19.94 -47.56
C MET A 169 41.40 -20.17 -46.89
N LEU A 170 40.87 -21.40 -46.91
CA LEU A 170 39.62 -21.73 -46.25
C LEU A 170 39.73 -21.62 -44.73
N GLN A 171 40.83 -22.15 -44.17
CA GLN A 171 41.14 -22.01 -42.74
C GLN A 171 41.27 -20.55 -42.33
N GLN A 172 41.97 -19.73 -43.12
CA GLN A 172 42.15 -18.32 -42.83
C GLN A 172 40.83 -17.53 -42.92
N ARG A 173 39.99 -17.84 -43.91
CA ARG A 173 38.65 -17.27 -44.00
C ARG A 173 37.80 -17.61 -42.77
N ASP A 174 37.87 -18.84 -42.29
CA ASP A 174 37.07 -19.29 -41.15
C ASP A 174 37.59 -18.68 -39.83
N THR A 175 38.91 -18.47 -39.66
CA THR A 175 39.45 -17.77 -38.49
C THR A 175 39.07 -16.28 -38.47
N GLU A 176 39.10 -15.60 -39.61
CA GLU A 176 38.60 -14.23 -39.75
C GLU A 176 37.10 -14.13 -39.49
N GLY A 177 36.32 -15.12 -39.97
CA GLY A 177 34.89 -15.24 -39.70
C GLY A 177 34.58 -15.34 -38.20
N LEU A 178 35.31 -16.20 -37.49
CA LEU A 178 35.18 -16.32 -36.03
C LEU A 178 35.62 -15.06 -35.28
N ALA A 179 36.70 -14.42 -35.72
CA ALA A 179 37.16 -13.15 -35.13
C ALA A 179 36.11 -12.04 -35.28
N ARG A 180 35.48 -11.94 -36.46
CA ARG A 180 34.39 -10.99 -36.71
C ARG A 180 33.14 -11.30 -35.88
N LEU A 181 32.79 -12.58 -35.72
CA LEU A 181 31.65 -12.98 -34.90
C LEU A 181 31.89 -12.63 -33.43
N ARG A 182 33.10 -12.88 -32.92
CA ARG A 182 33.50 -12.51 -31.56
C ARG A 182 33.39 -11.00 -31.33
N SER A 183 33.94 -10.17 -32.22
CA SER A 183 33.85 -8.71 -32.06
C SER A 183 32.41 -8.20 -32.09
N THR A 184 31.55 -8.81 -32.92
CA THR A 184 30.12 -8.47 -32.99
C THR A 184 29.40 -8.83 -31.68
N LEU A 185 29.69 -10.01 -31.11
CA LEU A 185 29.14 -10.43 -29.82
C LEU A 185 29.64 -9.52 -28.69
N GLU A 186 30.92 -9.18 -28.66
CA GLU A 186 31.50 -8.25 -27.68
C GLU A 186 30.78 -6.88 -27.72
N LEU A 187 30.52 -6.34 -28.92
CA LEU A 187 29.74 -5.11 -29.06
C LEU A 187 28.31 -5.24 -28.53
N SER A 188 27.66 -6.39 -28.75
CA SER A 188 26.30 -6.63 -28.23
C SER A 188 26.28 -6.68 -26.70
N VAL A 189 27.28 -7.32 -26.08
CA VAL A 189 27.44 -7.39 -24.63
C VAL A 189 27.76 -6.02 -24.05
N LEU A 190 28.62 -5.24 -24.70
CA LEU A 190 28.95 -3.87 -24.28
C LEU A 190 27.73 -2.93 -24.37
N LYS A 191 26.86 -3.11 -25.38
CA LYS A 191 25.59 -2.36 -25.45
C LYS A 191 24.65 -2.75 -24.31
N ALA A 192 24.52 -4.05 -24.01
CA ALA A 192 23.69 -4.51 -22.89
C ALA A 192 24.24 -4.02 -21.54
N SER A 193 25.55 -4.07 -21.32
CA SER A 193 26.17 -3.55 -20.10
C SER A 193 25.99 -2.04 -19.96
N ARG A 194 26.05 -1.28 -21.07
CA ARG A 194 25.75 0.15 -21.08
C ARG A 194 24.32 0.44 -20.63
N VAL A 195 23.33 -0.32 -21.10
CA VAL A 195 21.92 -0.17 -20.68
C VAL A 195 21.78 -0.39 -19.17
N ALA A 196 22.41 -1.44 -18.62
CA ALA A 196 22.39 -1.70 -17.19
C ALA A 196 23.05 -0.55 -16.38
N LYS A 197 24.16 0.02 -16.88
CA LYS A 197 24.81 1.18 -16.24
C LYS A 197 23.95 2.44 -16.31
N LEU A 198 23.25 2.69 -17.42
CA LEU A 198 22.32 3.81 -17.53
C LEU A 198 21.14 3.68 -16.55
N ALA A 199 20.60 2.47 -16.40
CA ALA A 199 19.55 2.21 -15.41
C ALA A 199 20.04 2.49 -13.97
N ALA A 200 21.28 2.09 -13.63
CA ALA A 200 21.87 2.40 -12.33
C ALA A 200 22.08 3.91 -12.09
N ILE A 201 22.44 4.66 -13.15
CA ILE A 201 22.54 6.13 -13.08
C ILE A 201 21.17 6.74 -12.83
N GLU A 202 20.10 6.22 -13.45
CA GLU A 202 18.73 6.68 -13.23
C GLU A 202 18.17 6.31 -11.84
N GLU A 203 18.66 5.21 -11.24
CA GLU A 203 18.29 4.78 -9.89
C GLU A 203 18.96 5.62 -8.80
N THR A 204 20.19 6.07 -9.04
CA THR A 204 20.97 6.87 -8.08
C THR A 204 20.24 8.13 -7.56
N PRO A 205 19.56 8.97 -8.36
CA PRO A 205 18.79 10.08 -7.80
C PRO A 205 17.61 9.62 -6.95
N LYS A 206 16.98 8.50 -7.26
CA LYS A 206 15.89 7.93 -6.45
C LYS A 206 16.43 7.49 -5.08
N SER A 207 17.63 6.90 -5.03
CA SER A 207 18.27 6.56 -3.76
C SER A 207 18.64 7.81 -2.96
N ILE A 208 19.12 8.89 -3.60
CA ILE A 208 19.36 10.19 -2.95
C ILE A 208 18.06 10.72 -2.32
N THR A 209 16.95 10.75 -3.05
CA THR A 209 15.66 11.22 -2.50
C THR A 209 15.17 10.37 -1.31
N ALA A 210 15.42 9.06 -1.33
CA ALA A 210 15.09 8.19 -0.20
C ALA A 210 15.99 8.46 1.03
N LEU A 211 17.27 8.77 0.82
CA LEU A 211 18.20 9.19 1.88
C LEU A 211 17.83 10.56 2.44
N GLU A 212 17.39 11.50 1.60
CA GLU A 212 16.91 12.82 2.04
C GLU A 212 15.67 12.69 2.92
N GLY A 213 14.68 11.88 2.53
CA GLY A 213 13.52 11.59 3.39
C GLY A 213 13.92 10.92 4.71
N SER A 214 14.92 10.03 4.70
CA SER A 214 15.44 9.41 5.93
C SER A 214 16.13 10.42 6.84
N LYS A 215 16.87 11.37 6.26
CA LYS A 215 17.52 12.48 6.98
C LYS A 215 16.49 13.41 7.62
N GLU A 216 15.42 13.73 6.92
CA GLU A 216 14.32 14.56 7.44
C GLU A 216 13.69 13.92 8.68
N VAL A 217 13.37 12.62 8.63
CA VAL A 217 12.84 11.88 9.78
C VAL A 217 13.81 11.89 10.98
N ILE A 218 15.12 11.77 10.73
CA ILE A 218 16.13 11.83 11.80
C ILE A 218 16.21 13.25 12.39
N ASN A 219 16.14 14.28 11.56
CA ASN A 219 16.15 15.67 12.02
C ASN A 219 14.92 15.98 12.87
N GLU A 220 13.73 15.52 12.48
CA GLU A 220 12.52 15.64 13.29
C GLU A 220 12.65 14.92 14.64
N ARG A 221 13.23 13.71 14.65
CA ARG A 221 13.52 13.00 15.91
C ARG A 221 14.49 13.76 16.78
N LEU A 222 15.56 14.31 16.20
CA LEU A 222 16.54 15.12 16.93
C LEU A 222 15.86 16.35 17.52
N GLY A 223 15.08 17.09 16.74
CA GLY A 223 14.29 18.24 17.21
C GLY A 223 13.36 17.85 18.36
N TYR A 224 12.65 16.72 18.24
CA TYR A 224 11.79 16.21 19.30
C TYR A 224 12.56 15.89 20.59
N TYR A 225 13.71 15.20 20.52
CA TYR A 225 14.49 14.86 21.72
C TYR A 225 15.26 16.04 22.32
N THR A 226 15.74 16.97 21.51
CA THR A 226 16.47 18.16 21.98
C THR A 226 15.54 19.21 22.59
N SER A 227 14.31 19.32 22.10
CA SER A 227 13.32 20.28 22.62
C SER A 227 12.73 19.90 23.98
N ARG A 228 12.99 18.68 24.47
CA ARG A 228 12.37 18.17 25.70
C ARG A 228 13.32 18.29 26.88
N ASP A 229 12.86 18.95 27.93
CA ASP A 229 13.56 18.96 29.21
C ASP A 229 13.67 17.55 29.80
N TYR A 230 14.84 17.25 30.37
CA TYR A 230 15.18 15.94 30.94
C TYR A 230 14.15 15.46 31.98
N MET A 231 13.49 16.37 32.69
CA MET A 231 12.50 16.03 33.70
C MET A 231 11.38 17.08 33.73
N ASN A 232 10.12 16.61 33.65
CA ASN A 232 8.96 17.47 33.86
C ASN A 232 8.99 18.01 35.30
N THR A 233 8.44 19.20 35.54
CA THR A 233 8.35 19.84 36.87
C THR A 233 7.74 18.93 37.92
N TRP A 234 6.73 18.14 37.55
CA TRP A 234 6.13 17.14 38.44
C TRP A 234 7.03 15.93 38.69
N GLY A 235 7.84 15.55 37.71
CA GLY A 235 8.83 14.48 37.83
C GLY A 235 9.96 14.86 38.80
N THR A 236 10.43 16.10 38.75
CA THR A 236 11.47 16.58 39.68
C THR A 236 10.96 16.59 41.11
N THR A 237 9.75 17.10 41.32
CA THR A 237 9.14 17.11 42.65
C THR A 237 8.92 15.71 43.21
N ALA A 238 8.50 14.75 42.38
CA ALA A 238 8.28 13.38 42.82
C ALA A 238 9.58 12.69 43.25
N VAL A 239 10.67 12.89 42.50
CA VAL A 239 12.01 12.35 42.86
C VAL A 239 12.49 12.95 44.18
N VAL A 240 12.32 14.27 44.37
CA VAL A 240 12.74 14.95 45.60
C VAL A 240 11.92 14.45 46.80
N VAL A 241 10.59 14.40 46.68
CA VAL A 241 9.71 13.92 47.76
C VAL A 241 9.99 12.46 48.10
N SER A 242 10.23 11.60 47.11
CA SER A 242 10.58 10.19 47.34
C SER A 242 11.96 10.03 47.97
N GLY A 243 12.93 10.87 47.58
CA GLY A 243 14.24 10.91 48.25
C GLY A 243 14.14 11.34 49.71
N ALA A 244 13.29 12.33 50.01
CA ALA A 244 13.02 12.77 51.37
C ALA A 244 12.27 11.71 52.20
N SER A 245 11.30 11.01 51.61
CA SER A 245 10.56 9.95 52.31
C SER A 245 11.46 8.76 52.67
N LEU A 246 12.41 8.37 51.80
CA LEU A 246 13.39 7.33 52.12
C LEU A 246 14.20 7.65 53.38
N LEU A 247 14.59 8.91 53.58
CA LEU A 247 15.30 9.33 54.79
C LEU A 247 14.41 9.22 56.03
N ILE A 248 13.14 9.59 55.91
CA ILE A 248 12.15 9.48 56.99
C ILE A 248 11.90 8.01 57.33
N ASP A 249 11.75 7.13 56.34
CA ASP A 249 11.52 5.69 56.55
C ASP A 249 12.71 5.02 57.24
N ILE A 250 13.95 5.40 56.91
CA ILE A 250 15.16 4.94 57.63
C ILE A 250 15.09 5.36 59.10
N ALA A 251 14.73 6.61 59.39
CA ALA A 251 14.61 7.08 60.77
C ALA A 251 13.49 6.35 61.52
N VAL A 252 12.33 6.14 60.87
CA VAL A 252 11.17 5.44 61.45
C VAL A 252 11.48 3.97 61.71
N THR A 253 12.21 3.29 60.82
CA THR A 253 12.61 1.88 61.02
C THR A 253 13.59 1.73 62.18
N VAL A 254 14.56 2.63 62.33
CA VAL A 254 15.44 2.67 63.51
C VAL A 254 14.64 2.93 64.79
N ALA A 255 13.74 3.90 64.77
CA ALA A 255 12.89 4.21 65.91
C ALA A 255 11.98 3.02 66.28
N ASN A 256 11.39 2.33 65.31
CA ASN A 256 10.56 1.15 65.53
C ASN A 256 11.36 -0.06 66.02
N LEU A 257 12.61 -0.23 65.59
CA LEU A 257 13.52 -1.26 66.10
C LEU A 257 13.84 -1.01 67.58
N LEU A 258 14.17 0.24 67.93
CA LEU A 258 14.41 0.65 69.31
C LEU A 258 13.15 0.51 70.17
N ALA A 259 11.99 0.93 69.66
CA ALA A 259 10.71 0.76 70.33
C ALA A 259 10.34 -0.72 70.51
N GLY A 260 10.64 -1.57 69.52
CA GLY A 260 10.47 -3.02 69.62
C GLY A 260 11.35 -3.64 70.70
N GLY A 261 12.62 -3.21 70.80
CA GLY A 261 13.53 -3.61 71.88
C GLY A 261 13.10 -3.10 73.26
N LEU A 262 12.64 -1.85 73.36
CA LEU A 262 12.10 -1.29 74.60
C LEU A 262 10.78 -1.96 75.01
N LYS A 263 9.95 -2.39 74.05
CA LYS A 263 8.74 -3.16 74.33
C LYS A 263 9.03 -4.60 74.77
N MET A 264 10.23 -5.13 74.49
CA MET A 264 10.71 -6.38 75.05
C MET A 264 11.23 -6.26 76.48
N MET A 265 11.43 -5.04 77.00
CA MET A 265 11.63 -4.85 78.43
C MET A 265 10.27 -5.04 79.13
N PRO A 266 10.15 -6.03 80.05
CA PRO A 266 8.90 -6.25 80.75
C PRO A 266 8.58 -5.03 81.61
N GLN A 267 7.49 -4.34 81.28
CA GLN A 267 6.99 -3.25 82.10
C GLN A 267 6.38 -3.85 83.37
N PHE A 268 7.03 -3.64 84.51
CA PHE A 268 6.49 -4.05 85.79
C PHE A 268 5.52 -2.97 86.28
N THR A 269 4.23 -3.23 86.13
CA THR A 269 3.19 -2.44 86.77
C THR A 269 3.16 -2.81 88.26
N ALA A 270 3.73 -1.96 89.11
CA ALA A 270 3.62 -2.11 90.56
C ALA A 270 2.34 -1.39 91.02
N GLY A 271 1.26 -2.15 91.19
CA GLY A 271 -0.02 -1.66 91.71
C GLY A 271 -1.13 -2.70 91.54
N VAL A 272 -2.13 -2.66 92.42
CA VAL A 272 -3.33 -3.51 92.30
C VAL A 272 -4.32 -2.80 91.38
N SER A 273 -4.53 -3.29 90.16
CA SER A 273 -5.54 -2.76 89.25
C SER A 273 -6.93 -3.27 89.62
N GLY A 274 -7.57 -2.58 90.58
CA GLY A 274 -8.97 -2.78 90.93
C GLY A 274 -9.89 -1.74 90.27
N PHE A 275 -11.15 -2.12 90.02
CA PHE A 275 -12.22 -1.24 89.51
C PHE A 275 -12.47 -0.10 90.51
N GLY A 276 -11.83 1.06 90.31
CA GLY A 276 -11.97 2.20 91.23
C GLY A 276 -10.86 3.26 91.24
N GLY A 277 -9.90 3.27 90.30
CA GLY A 277 -9.04 4.43 90.08
C GLY A 277 -7.96 4.69 91.14
N SER A 278 -7.31 3.65 91.70
CA SER A 278 -6.08 3.84 92.48
C SER A 278 -4.86 4.06 91.55
N PRO A 279 -3.87 4.87 91.97
CA PRO A 279 -2.77 5.28 91.09
C PRO A 279 -1.83 4.12 90.78
N VAL A 280 -1.62 3.88 89.49
CA VAL A 280 -0.55 3.00 89.00
C VAL A 280 0.62 3.87 88.55
N VAL A 281 1.82 3.55 89.00
CA VAL A 281 3.05 4.18 88.53
C VAL A 281 3.76 3.18 87.64
N ASN A 282 3.91 3.54 86.37
CA ASN A 282 4.75 2.82 85.44
C ASN A 282 6.20 3.25 85.69
N VAL A 283 7.04 2.33 86.15
CA VAL A 283 8.48 2.57 86.31
C VAL A 283 9.20 1.78 85.22
N ASN A 284 10.05 2.48 84.47
CA ASN A 284 10.89 1.93 83.40
C ASN A 284 12.01 1.07 83.97
#